data_AF-A0A2K8XSD8-F1
#
_entry.id   AF-A0A2K8XSD8-F1
#
_cell.length_a   1.000
_cell.length_b   1.000
_cell.length_c   1.000
_cell.angle_alpha   90.00
_cell.angle_beta   90.00
_cell.angle_gamma   90.00
#
_symmetry.space_group_name_H-M   'P 1'
#
loop_
_entity.id
_entity.type
_entity.pdbx_description
1 polymer ?
#
loop_
_entity_poly.entity_id
_entity_poly.type
_entity_poly.pdbx_seq_one_letter_code
_entity_poly.pdbx_strand_id
1 'polypeptide(L)'
;MQALEKITINTNWIPLVLVFLFAIIGVLKVIDSEKLKGYVFAILNKGFVEDEVEGDTSFFSSFYSLLFVFSSTVLALVISLIVSEKKVDFILNFSSFLSVLGIVFSYLIVKSLFEVALTRLFLVKKQVRFYVVSKFSYLYSISFLLLISFVVFQYSPLNTSSYIYIVLGLFIVRFIFHVSNNKNLIFSELFYFILYICALEIAPLLTLFKLML
;
A
#
# COMPACT_ATOMS: atom_id res chain seq x y z
N MET A 1 -4.10 32.07 26.82
CA MET A 1 -3.74 31.46 25.53
C MET A 1 -2.24 31.27 25.50
N GLN A 2 -1.77 30.10 25.93
CA GLN A 2 -0.35 29.75 25.87
C GLN A 2 -0.11 28.99 24.57
N ALA A 3 0.33 29.71 23.54
CA ALA A 3 1.09 29.13 22.44
C ALA A 3 2.52 28.89 22.95
N LEU A 4 2.67 27.96 23.90
CA LEU A 4 3.97 27.59 24.47
C LEU A 4 4.64 26.57 23.54
N GLU A 5 5.46 27.10 22.64
CA GLU A 5 6.74 26.55 22.20
C GLU A 5 6.83 25.02 21.98
N LYS A 6 6.06 24.49 21.02
CA LYS A 6 6.48 23.29 20.27
C LYS A 6 7.49 23.66 19.17
N ILE A 7 8.46 24.53 19.48
CA ILE A 7 9.47 25.08 18.54
C ILE A 7 10.89 24.60 18.91
N THR A 8 11.08 23.92 20.04
CA THR A 8 12.39 23.49 20.53
C THR A 8 12.90 22.16 19.96
N ILE A 9 12.22 21.58 18.95
CA ILE A 9 12.72 20.44 18.18
C ILE A 9 12.86 20.89 16.73
N ASN A 10 14.02 20.65 16.13
CA ASN A 10 14.39 20.94 14.73
C ASN A 10 13.46 20.19 13.74
N THR A 11 12.21 20.64 13.66
CA THR A 11 11.11 20.00 12.92
C THR A 11 10.81 20.76 11.62
N ASN A 12 11.62 21.76 11.28
CA ASN A 12 11.50 22.62 10.10
C ASN A 12 11.54 21.82 8.78
N TRP A 13 12.08 20.62 8.81
CA TRP A 13 12.12 19.72 7.66
C TRP A 13 10.75 19.07 7.35
N ILE A 14 9.84 18.93 8.32
CA ILE A 14 8.52 18.30 8.08
C ILE A 14 7.67 19.15 7.11
N PRO A 15 7.50 20.47 7.31
CA PRO A 15 6.80 21.32 6.34
C PRO A 15 7.43 21.27 4.94
N LEU A 16 8.76 21.18 4.84
CA LEU A 16 9.46 21.08 3.56
C LEU A 16 9.07 19.79 2.81
N VAL A 17 9.02 18.65 3.52
CA VAL A 17 8.58 17.37 2.94
C VAL A 17 7.09 17.42 2.56
N LEU A 18 6.24 18.10 3.36
CA LEU A 18 4.83 18.28 3.00
C LEU A 18 4.66 19.09 1.71
N VAL A 19 5.40 20.19 1.54
CA VAL A 19 5.40 20.98 0.30
C VAL A 19 5.83 20.12 -0.90
N PHE A 20 6.86 19.30 -0.73
CA PHE A 20 7.29 18.34 -1.75
C PHE A 20 6.18 17.33 -2.11
N LEU A 21 5.46 16.79 -1.13
CA LEU A 21 4.33 15.88 -1.38
C LEU A 21 3.19 16.58 -2.13
N PHE A 22 2.82 17.80 -1.76
CA PHE A 22 1.82 18.58 -2.49
C PHE A 22 2.26 18.92 -3.92
N ALA A 23 3.56 19.19 -4.13
CA ALA A 23 4.12 19.38 -5.46
C ALA A 23 3.96 18.12 -6.32
N ILE A 24 4.22 16.92 -5.77
CA ILE A 24 3.99 15.66 -6.49
C ILE A 24 2.51 15.51 -6.88
N ILE A 25 1.57 15.84 -5.98
CA ILE A 25 0.13 15.80 -6.29
C ILE A 25 -0.20 16.76 -7.44
N GLY A 26 0.39 17.96 -7.44
CA GLY A 26 0.26 18.93 -8.52
C GLY A 26 0.76 18.38 -9.86
N VAL A 27 1.94 17.76 -9.87
CA VAL A 27 2.50 17.12 -11.07
C VAL A 27 1.63 15.96 -11.56
N LEU A 28 1.16 15.10 -10.66
CA LEU A 28 0.25 14.00 -11.00
C LEU A 28 -1.04 14.52 -11.65
N LYS A 29 -1.58 15.64 -11.15
CA LYS A 29 -2.77 16.28 -11.72
C LYS A 29 -2.53 16.84 -13.13
N VAL A 30 -1.32 17.32 -13.42
CA VAL A 30 -0.93 17.81 -14.75
C VAL A 30 -0.75 16.65 -15.74
N ILE A 31 -0.21 15.52 -15.28
CA ILE A 31 -0.02 14.33 -16.14
C ILE A 31 -1.37 13.71 -16.50
N ASP A 32 -2.18 13.37 -15.50
CA ASP A 32 -3.49 12.75 -15.71
C ASP A 32 -4.41 12.98 -14.51
N SER A 33 -5.33 13.94 -14.63
CA SER A 33 -6.26 14.27 -13.57
C SER A 33 -7.35 13.21 -13.35
N GLU A 34 -7.74 12.48 -14.40
CA GLU A 34 -8.78 11.46 -14.30
C GLU A 34 -8.25 10.24 -13.56
N LYS A 35 -7.04 9.77 -13.92
CA LYS A 35 -6.36 8.71 -13.19
C LYS A 35 -6.07 9.09 -11.75
N LEU A 36 -5.61 10.31 -11.49
CA LEU A 36 -5.40 10.75 -10.10
C LEU A 36 -6.68 10.65 -9.28
N LYS A 37 -7.82 11.12 -9.81
CA LYS A 37 -9.12 11.00 -9.15
C LYS A 37 -9.50 9.53 -8.95
N GLY A 38 -9.28 8.68 -9.95
CA GLY A 38 -9.47 7.24 -9.86
C GLY A 38 -8.67 6.61 -8.71
N TYR A 39 -7.39 6.91 -8.59
CA TYR A 39 -6.53 6.40 -7.51
C TYR A 39 -6.87 6.93 -6.12
N VAL A 40 -7.28 8.20 -6.01
CA VAL A 40 -7.76 8.76 -4.74
C VAL A 40 -9.00 8.00 -4.25
N PHE A 41 -9.94 7.71 -5.15
CA PHE A 41 -11.21 7.04 -4.84
C PHE A 41 -11.21 5.53 -5.10
N ALA A 42 -10.04 4.90 -5.31
CA ALA A 42 -9.96 3.50 -5.73
C ALA A 42 -10.61 2.52 -4.73
N ILE A 43 -10.60 2.84 -3.44
CA ILE A 43 -11.28 2.02 -2.41
C ILE A 43 -12.80 1.98 -2.60
N LEU A 44 -13.38 3.08 -3.06
CA LEU A 44 -14.83 3.22 -3.24
C LEU A 44 -15.27 2.87 -4.67
N ASN A 45 -14.40 3.10 -5.65
CA ASN A 45 -14.72 2.90 -7.06
C ASN A 45 -14.05 1.63 -7.60
N LYS A 46 -14.76 0.51 -7.52
CA LYS A 46 -14.32 -0.78 -8.07
C LYS A 46 -14.20 -0.76 -9.59
N GLY A 47 -15.09 -0.04 -10.29
CA GLY A 47 -15.11 0.06 -11.75
C GLY A 47 -13.79 0.63 -12.29
N PHE A 48 -13.25 1.67 -11.64
CA PHE A 48 -11.94 2.22 -12.02
C PHE A 48 -10.81 1.18 -11.97
N VAL A 49 -10.83 0.27 -10.99
CA VAL A 49 -9.81 -0.77 -10.86
C VAL A 49 -9.98 -1.85 -11.94
N GLU A 50 -11.21 -2.14 -12.35
CA GLU A 50 -11.49 -3.04 -13.47
C GLU A 50 -11.04 -2.43 -14.81
N ASP A 51 -11.32 -1.15 -15.05
CA ASP A 51 -10.93 -0.42 -16.25
C ASP A 51 -9.39 -0.35 -16.42
N GLU A 52 -8.66 -0.08 -15.33
CA GLU A 52 -7.18 -0.10 -15.32
C GLU A 52 -6.62 -1.51 -15.61
N VAL A 53 -7.32 -2.55 -15.18
CA VAL A 53 -6.91 -3.94 -15.46
C VAL A 53 -7.18 -4.32 -16.91
N GLU A 54 -8.15 -3.71 -17.59
CA GLU A 54 -8.39 -3.95 -19.02
C GLU A 54 -7.46 -3.14 -19.93
N GLY A 55 -7.07 -1.94 -19.52
CA GLY A 55 -6.25 -1.01 -20.31
C GLY A 55 -4.77 -1.38 -20.53
N ASP A 56 -4.33 -2.58 -20.13
CA ASP A 56 -2.94 -3.06 -20.25
C ASP A 56 -1.88 -2.04 -19.81
N THR A 57 -2.18 -1.34 -18.73
CA THR A 57 -1.36 -0.24 -18.25
C THR A 57 0.01 -0.74 -17.81
N SER A 58 1.06 -0.26 -18.47
CA SER A 58 2.43 -0.59 -18.08
C SER A 58 2.70 -0.13 -16.63
N PHE A 59 3.05 -1.08 -15.76
CA PHE A 59 3.39 -0.82 -14.35
C PHE A 59 4.54 0.21 -14.16
N PHE A 60 5.28 0.52 -15.22
CA PHE A 60 6.44 1.42 -15.23
C PHE A 60 6.17 2.79 -15.85
N SER A 61 4.91 3.19 -16.02
CA SER A 61 4.61 4.55 -16.48
C SER A 61 5.12 5.60 -15.48
N SER A 62 5.47 6.79 -15.98
CA SER A 62 5.90 7.93 -15.15
C SER A 62 4.86 8.32 -14.08
N PHE A 63 3.59 8.05 -14.34
CA PHE A 63 2.51 8.31 -13.38
C PHE A 63 2.58 7.35 -12.19
N TYR A 64 2.75 6.04 -12.44
CA TYR A 64 2.85 5.05 -11.37
C TYR A 64 4.13 5.19 -10.54
N SER A 65 5.26 5.53 -11.18
CA SER A 65 6.50 5.76 -10.46
C SER A 65 6.40 6.96 -9.52
N LEU A 66 5.75 8.05 -9.96
CA LEU A 66 5.46 9.21 -9.10
C LEU A 66 4.51 8.85 -7.95
N LEU A 67 3.43 8.11 -8.21
CA LEU A 67 2.54 7.62 -7.15
C LEU A 67 3.26 6.71 -6.15
N PHE A 68 4.17 5.86 -6.63
CA PHE A 68 4.98 5.00 -5.79
C PHE A 68 5.90 5.81 -4.87
N VAL A 69 6.59 6.81 -5.41
CA VAL A 69 7.41 7.73 -4.62
C VAL A 69 6.56 8.46 -3.59
N PHE A 70 5.44 9.07 -4.01
CA PHE A 70 4.49 9.74 -3.11
C PHE A 70 4.07 8.84 -1.95
N SER A 71 3.60 7.63 -2.26
CA SER A 71 3.13 6.68 -1.27
C SER A 71 4.23 6.24 -0.30
N SER A 72 5.42 5.97 -0.82
CA SER A 72 6.58 5.57 0.00
C SER A 72 6.99 6.66 1.00
N THR A 73 6.98 7.93 0.56
CA THR A 73 7.33 9.08 1.39
C THR A 73 6.27 9.30 2.48
N VAL A 74 4.98 9.18 2.15
CA VAL A 74 3.91 9.29 3.16
C VAL A 74 4.01 8.17 4.19
N LEU A 75 4.23 6.92 3.76
CA LEU A 75 4.40 5.79 4.67
C LEU A 75 5.63 5.98 5.59
N ALA A 76 6.74 6.46 5.04
CA ALA A 76 7.94 6.77 5.81
C ALA A 76 7.69 7.86 6.86
N LEU A 77 6.94 8.92 6.53
CA LEU A 77 6.56 9.97 7.47
C LEU A 77 5.73 9.39 8.63
N VAL A 78 4.67 8.64 8.31
CA VAL A 78 3.80 8.01 9.31
C VAL A 78 4.59 7.08 10.24
N ILE A 79 5.44 6.23 9.67
CA ILE A 79 6.27 5.29 10.43
C ILE A 79 7.28 6.04 11.31
N SER A 80 7.95 7.06 10.78
CA SER A 80 8.93 7.84 11.54
C SER A 80 8.32 8.49 12.78
N LEU A 81 7.10 9.03 12.68
CA LEU A 81 6.37 9.56 13.83
C LEU A 81 6.04 8.46 14.84
N ILE A 82 5.50 7.32 14.40
CA ILE A 82 5.13 6.22 15.30
C ILE A 82 6.37 5.69 16.04
N VAL A 83 7.51 5.57 15.36
CA VAL A 83 8.76 5.08 15.95
C VAL A 83 9.28 6.05 17.00
N SER A 84 9.27 7.35 16.72
CA SER A 84 9.71 8.38 17.67
C SER A 84 8.93 8.39 18.97
N GLU A 85 7.64 8.10 18.89
CA GLU A 85 6.76 8.15 20.05
C GLU A 85 6.84 6.88 20.89
N LYS A 86 7.30 5.76 20.29
CA LYS A 86 7.44 4.46 20.96
C LYS A 86 8.84 4.21 21.50
N LYS A 87 9.87 4.77 20.87
CA LYS A 87 11.28 4.58 21.26
C LYS A 87 11.84 5.86 21.85
N VAL A 88 12.22 5.79 23.13
CA VAL A 88 12.81 6.90 23.88
C VAL A 88 14.10 7.41 23.24
N ASP A 89 14.87 6.55 22.57
CA ASP A 89 16.17 6.90 21.97
C ASP A 89 16.08 7.39 20.51
N PHE A 90 14.89 7.41 19.91
CA PHE A 90 14.74 7.80 18.50
C PHE A 90 14.40 9.29 18.37
N ILE A 91 15.39 10.08 17.96
CA ILE A 91 15.20 11.51 17.71
C ILE A 91 14.72 11.72 16.26
N LEU A 92 13.59 12.41 16.10
CA LEU A 92 13.01 12.81 14.81
C LEU A 92 13.81 13.92 14.12
N ASN A 93 14.93 13.52 13.52
CA ASN A 93 15.74 14.36 12.66
C ASN A 93 15.57 13.98 11.19
N PHE A 94 15.92 14.90 10.29
CA PHE A 94 15.88 14.67 8.84
C PHE A 94 16.71 13.44 8.43
N SER A 95 17.87 13.20 9.05
CA SER A 95 18.70 12.02 8.79
C SER A 95 18.02 10.71 9.19
N SER A 96 17.36 10.70 10.36
CA SER A 96 16.58 9.56 10.84
C SER A 96 15.39 9.27 9.90
N PHE A 97 14.71 10.32 9.44
CA PHE A 97 13.66 10.22 8.43
C PHE A 97 14.16 9.64 7.11
N LEU A 98 15.31 10.11 6.60
CA LEU A 98 15.89 9.62 5.36
C LEU A 98 16.25 8.13 5.45
N SER A 99 16.73 7.69 6.62
CA SER A 99 17.01 6.28 6.92
C SER A 99 15.74 5.44 6.88
N VAL A 100 14.66 5.89 7.54
CA VAL A 100 13.35 5.22 7.50
C VAL A 100 12.79 5.20 6.07
N LEU A 101 12.92 6.30 5.33
CA LEU A 101 12.49 6.38 3.94
C LEU A 101 13.22 5.37 3.06
N GLY A 102 14.54 5.22 3.19
CA GLY A 102 15.32 4.22 2.47
C GLY A 102 14.87 2.77 2.78
N ILE A 103 14.59 2.48 4.05
CA ILE A 103 14.08 1.15 4.46
C ILE A 103 12.69 0.89 3.87
N VAL A 104 11.76 1.83 4.00
CA VAL A 104 10.39 1.69 3.46
C VAL A 104 10.40 1.57 1.94
N PHE A 105 11.19 2.41 1.26
CA PHE A 105 11.31 2.40 -0.18
C PHE A 105 11.91 1.09 -0.70
N SER A 106 13.00 0.61 -0.09
CA SER A 106 13.62 -0.67 -0.48
C SER A 106 12.67 -1.86 -0.24
N TYR A 107 11.97 -1.88 0.90
CA TYR A 107 10.97 -2.90 1.20
C TYR A 107 9.86 -2.93 0.14
N LEU A 108 9.31 -1.76 -0.24
CA LEU A 108 8.26 -1.68 -1.25
C LEU A 108 8.76 -2.08 -2.64
N ILE A 109 10.00 -1.75 -3.00
CA ILE A 109 10.62 -2.19 -4.27
C ILE A 109 10.75 -3.70 -4.31
N VAL A 110 11.40 -4.30 -3.30
CA VAL A 110 11.63 -5.75 -3.26
C VAL A 110 10.29 -6.49 -3.32
N LYS A 111 9.30 -6.02 -2.56
CA LYS A 111 7.94 -6.56 -2.58
C LYS A 111 7.29 -6.45 -3.97
N SER A 112 7.36 -5.29 -4.60
CA SER A 112 6.77 -5.06 -5.92
C SER A 112 7.44 -5.93 -7.00
N LEU A 113 8.77 -6.03 -6.98
CA LEU A 113 9.53 -6.87 -7.90
C LEU A 113 9.16 -8.35 -7.73
N PHE A 114 8.99 -8.81 -6.49
CA PHE A 114 8.57 -10.19 -6.23
C PHE A 114 7.16 -10.46 -6.79
N GLU A 115 6.22 -9.55 -6.59
CA GLU A 115 4.85 -9.67 -7.10
C GLU A 115 4.80 -9.69 -8.64
N VAL A 116 5.58 -8.83 -9.30
CA VAL A 116 5.70 -8.82 -10.76
C VAL A 116 6.39 -10.08 -11.28
N ALA A 117 7.45 -10.55 -10.61
CA ALA A 117 8.14 -11.78 -10.97
C ALA A 117 7.22 -13.00 -10.90
N LEU A 118 6.44 -13.13 -9.82
CA LEU A 118 5.43 -14.20 -9.69
C LEU A 118 4.38 -14.09 -10.80
N THR A 119 3.91 -12.89 -11.11
CA THR A 119 2.91 -12.68 -12.17
C THR A 119 3.45 -13.10 -13.55
N ARG A 120 4.74 -12.90 -13.82
CA ARG A 120 5.37 -13.36 -15.07
C ARG A 120 5.62 -14.87 -15.09
N LEU A 121 6.10 -15.44 -13.98
CA LEU A 121 6.44 -16.87 -13.88
C LEU A 121 5.21 -17.77 -14.05
N PHE A 122 4.09 -17.39 -13.45
CA PHE A 122 2.87 -18.19 -13.48
C PHE A 122 1.97 -17.89 -14.72
N LEU A 123 2.47 -17.15 -15.72
CA LEU A 123 1.76 -16.79 -16.96
C LEU A 123 0.30 -16.37 -16.69
N VAL A 124 0.15 -15.46 -15.73
CA VAL A 124 -1.07 -15.48 -14.93
C VAL A 124 -2.27 -14.88 -15.65
N LYS A 125 -3.40 -15.58 -15.53
CA LYS A 125 -4.74 -15.19 -16.02
C LYS A 125 -5.16 -13.82 -15.48
N LYS A 126 -6.07 -13.15 -16.21
CA LYS A 126 -6.66 -11.81 -15.93
C LYS A 126 -7.02 -11.57 -14.45
N GLN A 127 -7.45 -12.62 -13.76
CA GLN A 127 -7.85 -12.66 -12.36
C GLN A 127 -6.76 -12.25 -11.35
N VAL A 128 -5.52 -12.72 -11.49
CA VAL A 128 -4.46 -12.38 -10.52
C VAL A 128 -3.85 -11.02 -10.84
N ARG A 129 -3.85 -10.62 -12.12
CA ARG A 129 -3.51 -9.24 -12.49
C ARG A 129 -4.48 -8.25 -11.86
N PHE A 130 -5.78 -8.55 -11.86
CA PHE A 130 -6.78 -7.76 -11.13
C PHE A 130 -6.43 -7.64 -9.63
N TYR A 131 -6.03 -8.75 -9.01
CA TYR A 131 -5.64 -8.76 -7.60
C TYR A 131 -4.41 -7.89 -7.31
N VAL A 132 -3.37 -7.98 -8.14
CA VAL A 132 -2.13 -7.18 -8.00
C VAL A 132 -2.42 -5.70 -8.20
N VAL A 133 -3.16 -5.33 -9.24
CA VAL A 133 -3.53 -3.92 -9.52
C VAL A 133 -4.39 -3.37 -8.39
N SER A 134 -5.43 -4.10 -7.96
CA SER A 134 -6.29 -3.70 -6.82
C SER A 134 -5.47 -3.41 -5.56
N LYS A 135 -4.49 -4.26 -5.26
CA LYS A 135 -3.64 -4.13 -4.07
C LYS A 135 -2.80 -2.86 -4.08
N PHE A 136 -2.24 -2.47 -5.24
CA PHE A 136 -1.52 -1.21 -5.41
C PHE A 136 -2.46 -0.02 -5.34
N SER A 137 -3.59 -0.08 -6.05
CA SER A 137 -4.60 0.99 -6.06
C SER A 137 -5.12 1.32 -4.66
N TYR A 138 -5.42 0.32 -3.83
CA TYR A 138 -5.86 0.54 -2.45
C TYR A 138 -4.75 1.10 -1.55
N LEU A 139 -3.49 0.72 -1.80
CA LEU A 139 -2.36 1.28 -1.07
C LEU A 139 -2.22 2.77 -1.38
N TYR A 140 -2.28 3.16 -2.66
CA TYR A 140 -2.20 4.56 -3.07
C TYR A 140 -3.36 5.41 -2.53
N SER A 141 -4.59 4.91 -2.61
CA SER A 141 -5.77 5.57 -2.03
C SER A 141 -5.59 5.84 -0.53
N ILE A 142 -5.04 4.87 0.22
CA ILE A 142 -4.78 5.04 1.66
C ILE A 142 -3.62 5.98 1.93
N SER A 143 -2.59 6.01 1.08
CA SER A 143 -1.53 7.00 1.23
C SER A 143 -2.06 8.43 1.15
N PHE A 144 -3.07 8.71 0.31
CA PHE A 144 -3.74 10.01 0.35
C PHE A 144 -4.43 10.24 1.70
N LEU A 145 -5.25 9.30 2.19
CA LEU A 145 -5.92 9.43 3.48
C LEU A 145 -4.94 9.58 4.66
N LEU A 146 -3.82 8.87 4.63
CA LEU A 146 -2.75 8.98 5.61
C LEU A 146 -2.09 10.36 5.58
N LEU A 147 -1.91 10.97 4.40
CA LEU A 147 -1.40 12.33 4.30
C LEU A 147 -2.34 13.33 4.99
N ILE A 148 -3.65 13.23 4.74
CA ILE A 148 -4.64 14.09 5.44
C ILE A 148 -4.55 13.87 6.96
N SER A 149 -4.53 12.61 7.41
CA SER A 149 -4.42 12.27 8.83
C SER A 149 -3.14 12.84 9.47
N PHE A 150 -2.02 12.73 8.76
CA PHE A 150 -0.72 13.26 9.20
C PHE A 150 -0.76 14.78 9.36
N VAL A 151 -1.29 15.51 8.38
CA VAL A 151 -1.41 16.98 8.44
C VAL A 151 -2.29 17.39 9.62
N VAL A 152 -3.44 16.73 9.80
CA VAL A 152 -4.33 17.02 10.93
C VAL A 152 -3.62 16.76 12.25
N PHE A 153 -2.89 15.65 12.40
CA PHE A 153 -2.15 15.35 13.62
C PHE A 153 -1.03 16.36 13.92
N GLN A 154 -0.30 16.80 12.89
CA GLN A 154 0.84 17.71 13.07
C GLN A 154 0.43 19.10 13.59
N TYR A 155 -0.74 19.60 13.15
CA TYR A 155 -1.21 20.95 13.45
C TYR A 155 -2.37 21.03 14.45
N SER A 156 -2.88 19.88 14.91
CA SER A 156 -3.94 19.81 15.92
C SER A 156 -3.38 19.33 17.26
N PRO A 157 -3.94 19.74 18.41
CA PRO A 157 -3.55 19.25 19.73
C PRO A 157 -4.07 17.82 20.00
N LEU A 158 -3.89 16.90 19.05
CA LEU A 158 -4.30 15.50 19.18
C LEU A 158 -3.26 14.69 19.94
N ASN A 159 -3.74 13.78 20.78
CA ASN A 159 -2.87 12.84 21.49
C ASN A 159 -2.27 11.82 20.51
N THR A 160 -1.00 11.47 20.69
CA THR A 160 -0.33 10.47 19.85
C THR A 160 -1.07 9.13 19.78
N SER A 161 -1.65 8.67 20.89
CA SER A 161 -2.45 7.43 20.91
C SER A 161 -3.61 7.48 19.93
N SER A 162 -4.30 8.63 19.81
CA SER A 162 -5.42 8.80 18.88
C SER A 162 -4.96 8.69 17.41
N TYR A 163 -3.78 9.22 17.09
CA TYR A 163 -3.19 9.10 15.76
C TYR A 163 -2.86 7.65 15.39
N ILE A 164 -2.27 6.89 16.31
CA ILE A 164 -1.98 5.47 16.09
C ILE A 164 -3.28 4.69 15.81
N TYR A 165 -4.37 4.96 16.54
CA TYR A 165 -5.67 4.32 16.28
C TYR A 165 -6.24 4.68 14.91
N ILE A 166 -6.12 5.94 14.48
CA ILE A 166 -6.56 6.36 13.13
C ILE A 166 -5.75 5.64 12.04
N VAL A 167 -4.42 5.59 12.18
CA VAL A 167 -3.55 4.90 11.22
C VAL A 167 -3.90 3.41 11.14
N LEU A 168 -4.06 2.74 12.29
CA LEU A 168 -4.48 1.33 12.35
C LEU A 168 -5.86 1.13 11.71
N GLY A 169 -6.82 2.02 12.00
CA GLY A 169 -8.15 2.00 11.41
C GLY A 169 -8.10 2.07 9.88
N LEU A 170 -7.28 2.95 9.31
CA LEU A 170 -7.10 3.05 7.86
C LEU A 170 -6.52 1.76 7.25
N PHE A 171 -5.53 1.14 7.90
CA PHE A 171 -5.00 -0.15 7.45
C PHE A 171 -6.01 -1.30 7.58
N ILE A 172 -6.87 -1.29 8.60
CA ILE A 172 -7.96 -2.26 8.75
C ILE A 172 -8.99 -2.08 7.63
N VAL A 173 -9.38 -0.83 7.33
CA VAL A 173 -10.27 -0.51 6.20
C VAL A 173 -9.69 -1.05 4.90
N ARG A 174 -8.38 -0.85 4.66
CA ARG A 174 -7.68 -1.47 3.52
C ARG A 174 -7.94 -2.96 3.42
N PHE A 175 -7.72 -3.65 4.53
CA PHE A 175 -7.76 -5.10 4.59
C PHE A 175 -9.17 -5.60 4.34
N ILE A 176 -10.17 -4.95 4.94
CA ILE A 176 -11.60 -5.25 4.73
C ILE A 176 -11.96 -5.09 3.25
N PHE A 177 -11.62 -3.96 2.63
CA PHE A 177 -11.94 -3.73 1.21
C PHE A 177 -11.19 -4.68 0.28
N HIS A 178 -9.92 -4.96 0.58
CA HIS A 178 -9.11 -5.91 -0.18
C HIS A 178 -9.71 -7.32 -0.15
N VAL A 179 -10.11 -7.80 1.02
CA VAL A 179 -10.77 -9.11 1.17
C VAL A 179 -12.15 -9.07 0.53
N SER A 180 -12.97 -8.07 0.85
CA SER A 180 -14.36 -7.95 0.38
C SER A 180 -14.48 -7.90 -1.14
N ASN A 181 -13.57 -7.18 -1.81
CA ASN A 181 -13.63 -7.07 -3.26
C ASN A 181 -13.13 -8.32 -4.01
N ASN A 182 -12.34 -9.17 -3.35
CA ASN A 182 -11.73 -10.34 -3.97
C ASN A 182 -12.26 -11.67 -3.42
N LYS A 183 -13.34 -11.67 -2.61
CA LYS A 183 -13.86 -12.88 -1.94
C LYS A 183 -14.10 -14.03 -2.91
N ASN A 184 -14.82 -13.79 -4.00
CA ASN A 184 -15.18 -14.85 -4.94
C ASN A 184 -13.96 -15.51 -5.59
N LEU A 185 -12.92 -14.73 -5.85
CA LEU A 185 -11.69 -15.18 -6.50
C LEU A 185 -10.79 -15.95 -5.52
N ILE A 186 -10.71 -15.48 -4.27
CA ILE A 186 -9.94 -16.14 -3.21
C ILE A 186 -10.59 -17.50 -2.86
N PHE A 187 -11.90 -17.56 -2.72
CA PHE A 187 -12.59 -18.80 -2.35
C PHE A 187 -12.60 -19.84 -3.48
N SER A 188 -12.73 -19.43 -4.75
CA SER A 188 -12.70 -20.38 -5.87
C SER A 188 -11.33 -21.02 -6.05
N GLU A 189 -10.26 -20.24 -6.01
CA GLU A 189 -8.90 -20.76 -6.22
C GLU A 189 -8.38 -21.54 -5.00
N LEU A 190 -8.75 -21.17 -3.77
CA LEU A 190 -8.43 -21.97 -2.58
C LEU A 190 -9.13 -23.34 -2.62
N PHE A 191 -10.35 -23.42 -3.14
CA PHE A 191 -11.04 -24.69 -3.34
C PHE A 191 -10.30 -25.57 -4.36
N TYR A 192 -9.84 -25.01 -5.49
CA TYR A 192 -9.03 -25.75 -6.46
C TYR A 192 -7.68 -26.21 -5.89
N PHE A 193 -7.05 -25.41 -5.03
CA PHE A 193 -5.82 -25.80 -4.36
C PHE A 193 -6.04 -27.00 -3.43
N ILE A 194 -7.11 -26.97 -2.63
CA ILE A 194 -7.48 -28.10 -1.76
C ILE A 194 -7.78 -29.34 -2.63
N LEU A 195 -8.55 -29.19 -3.71
CA LEU A 195 -8.85 -30.29 -4.63
C LEU A 195 -7.58 -30.87 -5.27
N TYR A 196 -6.58 -30.04 -5.58
CA TYR A 196 -5.30 -30.48 -6.13
C TYR A 196 -4.48 -31.30 -5.12
N ILE A 197 -4.44 -30.87 -3.85
CA ILE A 197 -3.82 -31.66 -2.77
C ILE A 197 -4.56 -32.98 -2.60
N CYS A 198 -5.89 -32.97 -2.61
CA CYS A 198 -6.69 -34.19 -2.52
C CYS A 198 -6.43 -35.14 -3.71
N ALA A 199 -6.33 -34.62 -4.94
CA ALA A 199 -6.00 -35.44 -6.11
C ALA A 199 -4.59 -36.04 -6.02
N LEU A 200 -3.63 -35.31 -5.47
CA LEU A 200 -2.26 -35.77 -5.25
C LEU A 200 -2.18 -36.86 -4.17
N GLU A 201 -3.08 -36.86 -3.19
CA GLU A 201 -3.19 -37.94 -2.19
C GLU A 201 -3.86 -39.20 -2.75
N ILE A 202 -4.87 -39.04 -3.61
CA ILE A 202 -5.64 -40.16 -4.19
C ILE A 202 -4.87 -40.85 -5.33
N ALA A 203 -4.08 -40.13 -6.12
CA ALA A 203 -3.36 -40.70 -7.27
C ALA A 203 -2.36 -41.83 -6.91
N PRO A 204 -1.52 -41.71 -5.85
CA PRO A 204 -0.63 -42.78 -5.39
C PRO A 204 -1.37 -44.04 -4.92
N LEU A 205 -2.48 -43.85 -4.20
CA LEU A 205 -3.36 -44.94 -3.74
C LEU A 205 -3.93 -45.74 -4.92
N LEU A 206 -4.34 -45.05 -5.98
CA LEU A 206 -4.87 -45.65 -7.21
C LEU A 206 -3.78 -46.43 -7.98
N THR A 207 -2.55 -45.92 -8.03
CA THR A 207 -1.42 -46.65 -8.63
C THR A 207 -1.00 -47.88 -7.85
N LEU A 208 -1.03 -47.83 -6.50
CA LEU A 208 -0.75 -49.00 -5.66
C LEU A 208 -1.79 -50.10 -5.86
N PHE A 209 -3.08 -49.73 -5.91
CA PHE A 209 -4.16 -50.70 -6.13
C PHE A 209 -4.04 -51.40 -7.49
N LYS A 210 -3.61 -50.67 -8.53
CA LYS A 210 -3.37 -51.23 -9.87
C LYS A 210 -2.13 -52.12 -9.96
N LEU A 211 -1.14 -51.95 -9.08
CA LEU A 211 0.05 -52.81 -9.01
C LEU A 211 -0.20 -54.10 -8.21
N MET A 212 -1.18 -54.07 -7.29
CA MET A 212 -1.58 -55.23 -6.49
C MET A 212 -2.59 -56.16 -7.20
N LEU A 213 -3.25 -55.68 -8.25
CA LEU A 213 -4.22 -56.42 -9.06
C LEU A 213 -3.58 -56.88 -10.37
#